data_AF-A0A173XFI8-F1
#
_entry.id   AF-A0A173XFI8-F1
#
_cell.length_a   1.000
_cell.length_b   1.000
_cell.length_c   1.000
_cell.angle_alpha   90.00
_cell.angle_beta   90.00
_cell.angle_gamma   90.00
#
_symmetry.space_group_name_H-M   'P 1'
#
loop_
_entity.id
_entity.type
_entity.pdbx_description
1 polymer ?
#
loop_
_entity_poly.entity_id
_entity_poly.type
_entity_poly.pdbx_seq_one_letter_code
_entity_poly.pdbx_strand_id
1 'polypeptide(L)'
;MNYHPHIHTIVLGGGLDKDSKWKDTGGKFFLPYGVIAKVFRGKYLCELKSLWNDSRLEFHGTAEKYQNHYCFKGLLDECYKKDWVAYCKETFNGA
;
A
#
# COMPACT_ATOMS: atom_id res chain seq x y z
N MET A 1 12.65 17.18 -11.30
CA MET A 1 12.24 16.30 -10.19
C MET A 1 11.14 15.38 -10.70
N ASN A 2 11.32 14.06 -10.60
CA ASN A 2 10.26 13.11 -10.91
C ASN A 2 9.36 12.96 -9.68
N TYR A 3 8.07 13.25 -9.82
CA TYR A 3 7.10 13.04 -8.75
C TYR A 3 6.96 11.54 -8.49
N HIS A 4 7.36 11.09 -7.29
CA HIS A 4 7.40 9.68 -6.89
C HIS A 4 6.93 9.51 -5.44
N PRO A 5 5.62 9.66 -5.18
CA PRO A 5 5.07 9.49 -3.84
C PRO A 5 5.25 8.03 -3.40
N HIS A 6 5.79 7.85 -2.20
CA HIS A 6 6.01 6.53 -1.60
C HIS A 6 5.88 6.63 -0.07
N ILE A 7 5.60 5.49 0.56
CA ILE A 7 5.46 5.36 2.01
C ILE A 7 6.58 4.46 2.50
N HIS A 8 7.27 4.87 3.57
CA HIS A 8 8.21 4.03 4.29
C HIS A 8 7.55 3.48 5.54
N THR A 9 7.65 2.18 5.74
CA THR A 9 7.12 1.51 6.93
C THR A 9 8.23 0.67 7.54
N ILE A 10 8.47 0.85 8.85
CA ILE A 10 9.36 0.00 9.63
C ILE A 10 8.50 -1.00 10.38
N VAL A 11 8.83 -2.28 10.22
CA VAL A 11 8.16 -3.39 10.92
C VAL A 11 9.22 -4.09 11.76
N LEU A 12 8.88 -4.40 13.01
CA LEU A 12 9.79 -5.11 13.89
C LEU A 12 9.93 -6.58 13.46
N GLY A 13 11.09 -7.19 13.71
CA GLY A 13 11.38 -8.61 13.48
C GLY A 13 10.73 -9.54 14.50
N GLY A 14 9.57 -9.17 15.03
CA GLY A 14 8.87 -9.87 16.10
C GLY A 14 7.60 -9.16 16.52
N GLY A 15 6.88 -9.76 17.46
CA GLY A 15 5.64 -9.21 17.98
C GLY A 15 5.27 -9.79 19.34
N LEU A 16 4.20 -9.26 19.93
CA LEU A 16 3.67 -9.75 21.19
C LEU A 16 2.76 -10.96 20.96
N ASP A 17 2.89 -11.97 21.81
CA ASP A 17 1.93 -13.06 21.89
C ASP A 17 0.69 -12.67 22.72
N LYS A 18 -0.21 -13.64 22.93
CA LYS A 18 -1.47 -13.44 23.67
C LYS A 18 -1.25 -13.04 25.13
N ASP A 19 -0.09 -13.35 25.70
CA ASP A 19 0.28 -13.02 27.08
C ASP A 19 1.12 -11.73 27.14
N SER A 20 1.18 -10.96 26.04
CA SER A 20 2.01 -9.76 25.89
C SER A 20 3.50 -10.02 26.06
N LYS A 21 3.98 -11.22 25.72
CA LYS A 21 5.41 -11.55 25.70
C LYS A 21 5.96 -11.42 24.30
N TRP A 22 7.18 -10.90 24.18
CA TRP A 22 7.87 -10.76 22.90
C TRP A 22 8.20 -12.12 22.27
N LYS A 23 8.00 -12.21 20.95
CA LYS A 23 8.35 -13.35 20.10
C LYS A 23 9.07 -12.85 18.85
N ASP A 24 10.34 -13.23 18.70
CA ASP A 24 11.12 -12.98 17.49
C ASP A 24 10.65 -13.86 16.31
N THR A 25 10.87 -13.40 15.09
CA THR A 25 10.55 -14.15 13.85
C THR A 25 11.55 -15.28 13.56
N GLY A 26 12.48 -15.55 14.47
CA GLY A 26 13.47 -16.63 14.35
C GLY A 26 14.55 -16.35 13.28
N GLY A 27 14.84 -15.08 13.00
CA GLY A 27 15.91 -14.66 12.07
C GLY A 27 15.59 -14.87 10.59
N LYS A 28 14.34 -15.21 10.24
CA LYS A 28 13.87 -15.25 8.85
C LYS A 28 12.93 -14.08 8.61
N PHE A 29 13.17 -13.31 7.55
CA PHE A 29 12.19 -12.36 7.04
C PHE A 29 10.88 -13.06 6.69
N PHE A 30 9.82 -12.74 7.43
CA PHE A 30 8.54 -13.42 7.27
C PHE A 30 7.59 -12.71 6.31
N LEU A 31 7.93 -11.52 5.80
CA LEU A 31 7.06 -10.71 4.94
C LEU A 31 7.39 -10.96 3.45
N PRO A 32 6.63 -11.79 2.74
CA PRO A 32 6.83 -11.99 1.31
C PRO A 32 6.44 -10.73 0.53
N TYR A 33 7.44 -10.02 -0.02
CA TYR A 33 7.27 -8.75 -0.73
C TYR A 33 6.17 -8.81 -1.81
N GLY A 34 6.12 -9.89 -2.60
CA GLY A 34 5.16 -10.05 -3.69
C GLY A 34 3.71 -10.18 -3.21
N VAL A 35 3.50 -10.74 -2.02
CA VAL A 35 2.17 -10.82 -1.39
C VAL A 35 1.79 -9.46 -0.83
N ILE A 36 2.70 -8.80 -0.11
CA ILE A 36 2.46 -7.47 0.47
C ILE A 36 2.09 -6.47 -0.62
N ALA A 37 2.81 -6.45 -1.74
CA ALA A 37 2.51 -5.56 -2.85
C ALA A 37 1.09 -5.75 -3.41
N LYS A 38 0.68 -7.01 -3.62
CA LYS A 38 -0.66 -7.35 -4.11
C LYS A 38 -1.75 -7.00 -3.10
N VAL A 39 -1.55 -7.31 -1.82
CA VAL A 39 -2.49 -7.01 -0.74
C VAL A 39 -2.64 -5.50 -0.56
N PHE A 40 -1.53 -4.77 -0.55
CA PHE A 40 -1.53 -3.31 -0.43
C PHE A 40 -2.27 -2.65 -1.59
N ARG A 41 -1.94 -3.03 -2.85
CA ARG A 41 -2.67 -2.57 -4.04
C ARG A 41 -4.18 -2.80 -3.91
N GLY A 42 -4.58 -4.02 -3.53
CA GLY A 42 -5.98 -4.38 -3.37
C GLY A 42 -6.70 -3.54 -2.31
N LYS A 43 -6.12 -3.41 -1.12
CA LYS A 43 -6.69 -2.62 -0.01
C LYS A 43 -6.77 -1.14 -0.36
N TYR A 44 -5.70 -0.57 -0.92
CA TYR A 44 -5.65 0.85 -1.28
C TYR A 44 -6.71 1.19 -2.32
N LEU A 45 -6.80 0.42 -3.41
CA LEU A 45 -7.76 0.69 -4.49
C LEU A 45 -9.21 0.41 -4.06
N CYS A 46 -9.43 -0.55 -3.16
CA CYS A 46 -10.75 -0.78 -2.56
C CYS A 46 -11.22 0.45 -1.78
N GLU A 47 -10.37 0.97 -0.89
CA GLU A 47 -10.69 2.16 -0.09
C GLU A 47 -10.86 3.40 -0.98
N LEU A 48 -9.96 3.60 -1.96
CA LEU A 48 -10.08 4.70 -2.92
C LEU A 48 -11.42 4.67 -3.66
N LYS A 49 -11.87 3.48 -4.06
CA LYS A 49 -13.18 3.29 -4.69
C LYS A 49 -14.33 3.58 -3.72
N SER A 50 -14.23 3.16 -2.46
CA SER A 50 -15.24 3.48 -1.43
C SER A 50 -15.36 4.99 -1.22
N LEU A 51 -14.23 5.67 -1.03
CA LEU A 51 -14.23 7.13 -0.82
C LEU A 51 -14.82 7.90 -2.01
N TRP A 52 -14.61 7.41 -3.24
CA TRP A 52 -15.27 7.99 -4.41
C TRP A 52 -16.78 7.79 -4.38
N ASN A 53 -17.25 6.56 -4.11
CA ASN A 53 -18.68 6.25 -4.03
C ASN A 53 -19.38 7.06 -2.93
N ASP A 54 -18.69 7.28 -1.81
CA ASP A 54 -19.20 8.02 -0.67
C ASP A 54 -19.08 9.55 -0.84
N SER A 55 -18.61 10.03 -2.00
CA SER A 55 -18.37 11.46 -2.29
C SER A 55 -17.42 12.14 -1.29
N ARG A 56 -16.43 11.39 -0.79
CA ARG A 56 -15.43 11.84 0.20
C ARG A 56 -14.09 12.25 -0.41
N LEU A 57 -13.98 12.19 -1.74
CA LEU A 57 -12.80 12.62 -2.48
C LEU A 57 -13.02 14.00 -3.07
N GLU A 58 -12.03 14.87 -2.92
CA GLU A 58 -11.96 16.12 -3.65
C GLU A 58 -10.96 16.01 -4.80
N PHE A 59 -11.31 16.63 -5.93
CA PHE A 59 -10.51 16.60 -7.14
C PHE A 59 -10.24 18.03 -7.59
N HIS A 60 -8.95 18.36 -7.78
CA HIS A 60 -8.48 19.70 -8.05
C HIS A 60 -7.58 19.75 -9.29
N GLY A 61 -7.65 20.83 -10.06
CA GLY A 61 -6.79 21.05 -11.23
C GLY A 61 -6.92 19.93 -12.27
N THR A 62 -5.81 19.34 -12.71
CA THR A 62 -5.84 18.27 -13.73
C THR A 62 -6.55 16.99 -13.29
N ALA A 63 -6.86 16.84 -12.00
CA ALA A 63 -7.58 15.70 -11.45
C ALA A 63 -9.11 15.86 -11.52
N GLU A 64 -9.65 17.06 -11.80
CA GLU A 64 -11.11 17.31 -11.85
C GLU A 64 -11.88 16.33 -12.74
N LYS A 65 -11.27 15.89 -13.85
CA LYS A 65 -11.83 14.87 -14.75
C LYS A 65 -12.24 13.56 -14.05
N TYR A 66 -11.64 13.22 -12.92
CA TYR A 66 -11.93 12.00 -12.17
C TYR A 66 -13.18 12.11 -11.28
N GLN A 67 -13.85 13.26 -11.25
CA GLN A 67 -15.23 13.35 -10.74
C GLN A 67 -16.20 12.56 -11.63
N ASN A 68 -15.89 12.42 -12.92
CA ASN A 68 -16.69 11.62 -13.83
C ASN A 68 -16.46 10.12 -13.58
N HIS A 69 -17.57 9.38 -13.43
CA HIS A 69 -17.57 7.93 -13.17
C HIS A 69 -16.71 7.12 -14.15
N TYR A 70 -16.81 7.39 -15.45
CA TYR A 70 -16.08 6.65 -16.48
C TYR A 70 -14.59 6.94 -16.43
N CYS A 71 -14.21 8.20 -16.23
CA CYS A 71 -12.81 8.59 -16.09
C CYS A 71 -12.18 7.99 -14.82
N PHE A 72 -12.90 7.98 -13.70
CA PHE A 72 -12.43 7.38 -12.46
C PHE A 72 -12.28 5.86 -12.57
N LYS A 73 -13.26 5.19 -13.18
CA LYS A 73 -13.16 3.75 -13.47
C LYS A 73 -11.93 3.43 -14.32
N GLY A 74 -11.67 4.22 -15.37
CA GLY A 74 -10.46 4.08 -16.18
C GLY A 74 -9.17 4.26 -15.37
N LEU A 75 -9.12 5.22 -14.44
CA LEU A 75 -7.99 5.37 -13.53
C LEU A 75 -7.78 4.12 -12.66
N LEU A 76 -8.84 3.58 -12.07
CA LEU A 76 -8.76 2.37 -11.25
C LEU A 76 -8.27 1.17 -12.08
N ASP A 77 -8.79 0.99 -13.28
CA ASP A 77 -8.39 -0.10 -14.18
C ASP A 77 -6.89 -0.02 -14.51
N GLU A 78 -6.37 1.18 -14.81
CA GLU A 78 -4.93 1.40 -15.04
C GLU A 78 -4.11 1.13 -13.78
N CYS A 79 -4.60 1.53 -12.61
CA CYS A 79 -3.95 1.25 -11.32
C CYS A 79 -3.92 -0.25 -10.98
N TYR A 80 -4.96 -1.01 -11.34
CA TYR A 80 -5.01 -2.46 -11.15
C TYR A 80 -4.08 -3.22 -12.10
N LYS A 81 -3.92 -2.74 -13.34
CA LYS A 81 -3.01 -3.33 -14.34
C LYS A 81 -1.55 -3.15 -13.97
N LYS A 82 -1.20 -2.04 -13.30
CA LYS A 82 0.17 -1.79 -12.88
C LYS A 82 0.64 -2.81 -11.85
N ASP A 83 1.89 -3.22 -12.00
CA ASP A 83 2.61 -3.93 -10.94
C ASP A 83 3.03 -2.93 -9.87
N TRP A 84 2.50 -3.13 -8.68
CA TRP A 84 2.88 -2.33 -7.52
C TRP A 84 4.11 -2.97 -6.89
N VAL A 85 5.09 -2.15 -6.53
CA VAL A 85 6.31 -2.61 -5.86
C VAL A 85 6.22 -2.19 -4.41
N ALA A 86 6.04 -3.16 -3.52
CA ALA A 86 6.25 -2.98 -2.08
C ALA A 86 7.57 -3.65 -1.74
N TYR A 87 8.66 -2.87 -1.82
CA TYR A 87 9.98 -3.40 -1.48
C TYR A 87 10.06 -3.62 0.02
N CYS A 88 10.27 -4.87 0.41
CA CYS A 88 10.40 -5.30 1.79
C CYS A 88 11.77 -5.95 1.94
N LYS A 89 12.62 -5.40 2.80
CA LYS A 89 13.94 -5.95 3.11
C LYS A 89 14.13 -6.05 4.62
N GLU A 90 14.95 -6.99 5.03
CA GLU A 90 15.53 -6.96 6.38
C GLU A 90 16.34 -5.67 6.55
N THR A 91 16.32 -5.13 7.76
CA THR A 91 17.30 -4.10 8.13
C THR A 91 18.68 -4.73 8.06
N PHE A 92 19.67 -3.97 7.58
CA PHE A 92 21.06 -4.39 7.72
C PHE A 92 21.32 -4.66 9.20
N ASN A 93 21.81 -5.85 9.56
CA ASN A 93 22.41 -6.07 10.87
C ASN A 93 23.43 -4.95 11.04
N GLY A 94 23.14 -3.99 11.93
CA GLY A 94 23.99 -2.83 12.16
C GLY A 94 25.43 -3.29 12.34
N ALA A 95 26.36 -2.51 11.78
CA ALA A 95 27.78 -2.64 12.09
C ALA A 95 28.02 -2.54 13.59
#